data_AF-A0A7J3JCG3-F1
#
_entry.id   AF-A0A7J3JCG3-F1
#
_cell.length_a   1.000
_cell.length_b   1.000
_cell.length_c   1.000
_cell.angle_alpha   90.00
_cell.angle_beta   90.00
_cell.angle_gamma   90.00
#
_symmetry.space_group_name_H-M   'P 1'
#
loop_
_entity.id
_entity.type
_entity.pdbx_description
1 polymer ?
#
loop_
_entity_poly.entity_id
_entity_poly.type
_entity_poly.pdbx_seq_one_letter_code
_entity_poly.pdbx_strand_id
1 'polypeptide(L)'
;MSEVQLRVGDARQRDVGRGIARIDQRTMQRLGISAGDVIEIVNKRTTSAIAWPAYSEDQNRDIIRIDGFTRKNSGVAINEYVVVRPAKVKTAIALTLAPVDMRLNVDDDFTNFVRNRLMERTLVEGDTTLVMMLGHAIPFTVSKTRPHGIIKVTTETRLTILNEPAPEGKGLPRTTYEDIGGLHDEIQRVREMVELPLRHPELFQRLGIEPPKGVLLHGPPGCGKTLLARAVAN
;
A
#
# COMPACT_ATOMS: atom_id res chain seq x y z
N MET A 1 -14.45 -15.41 14.35
CA MET A 1 -13.01 -15.15 14.17
C MET A 1 -12.70 -13.89 14.93
N SER A 2 -11.57 -13.82 15.62
CA SER A 2 -11.13 -12.60 16.26
C SER A 2 -10.78 -11.56 15.20
N GLU A 3 -11.30 -10.36 15.37
CA GLU A 3 -10.97 -9.19 14.56
C GLU A 3 -10.59 -8.03 15.49
N VAL A 4 -9.72 -7.15 14.98
CA VAL A 4 -9.23 -5.99 15.73
C VAL A 4 -9.26 -4.78 14.81
N GLN A 5 -9.79 -3.68 15.32
CA GLN A 5 -9.72 -2.39 14.64
C GLN A 5 -8.41 -1.69 15.01
N LEU A 6 -7.66 -1.24 14.00
CA LEU A 6 -6.36 -0.58 14.18
C LEU A 6 -6.33 0.73 13.41
N ARG A 7 -5.66 1.73 13.98
CA ARG A 7 -5.43 3.02 13.32
C ARG A 7 -4.27 2.90 12.34
N VAL A 8 -4.45 3.38 11.12
CA VAL A 8 -3.45 3.32 10.05
C VAL A 8 -2.37 4.36 10.28
N GLY A 9 -1.13 3.89 10.41
CA GLY A 9 0.08 4.69 10.41
C GLY A 9 0.92 4.44 9.15
N ASP A 10 1.89 5.32 8.94
CA ASP A 10 2.76 5.24 7.76
C ASP A 10 3.82 4.15 7.90
N ALA A 11 4.14 3.45 6.82
CA ALA A 11 5.23 2.50 6.79
C ALA A 11 6.59 3.22 6.76
N ARG A 12 7.63 2.58 7.30
CA ARG A 12 9.00 3.08 7.08
C ARG A 12 9.48 2.62 5.71
N GLN A 13 10.38 3.40 5.11
CA GLN A 13 10.91 3.15 3.76
C GLN A 13 11.44 1.71 3.55
N ARG A 14 12.00 1.08 4.59
CA ARG A 14 12.47 -0.31 4.53
C ARG A 14 11.37 -1.36 4.34
N ASP A 15 10.13 -1.05 4.66
CA ASP A 15 8.98 -1.97 4.59
C ASP A 15 8.15 -1.75 3.29
N VAL A 16 8.36 -0.64 2.58
CA VAL A 16 7.60 -0.25 1.39
C VAL A 16 7.77 -1.26 0.26
N GLY A 17 6.65 -1.62 -0.39
CA GLY A 17 6.60 -2.54 -1.54
C GLY A 17 6.81 -4.00 -1.17
N ARG A 18 6.86 -4.33 0.12
CA ARG A 18 7.06 -5.70 0.63
C ARG A 18 5.75 -6.40 1.03
N GLY A 19 4.62 -5.69 1.04
CA GLY A 19 3.35 -6.24 1.51
C GLY A 19 3.39 -6.59 3.00
N ILE A 20 4.06 -5.77 3.79
CA ILE A 20 4.22 -5.95 5.25
C ILE A 20 3.25 -5.03 5.98
N ALA A 21 2.61 -5.57 7.01
CA ALA A 21 1.84 -4.80 7.98
C ALA A 21 2.47 -4.97 9.37
N ARG A 22 2.90 -3.88 9.98
CA ARG A 22 3.44 -3.92 11.35
C ARG A 22 2.36 -3.68 12.38
N ILE A 23 2.18 -4.64 13.28
CA ILE A 23 1.19 -4.63 14.36
C ILE A 23 1.83 -5.10 15.67
N ASP A 24 1.30 -4.65 16.81
CA ASP A 24 1.89 -4.94 18.11
C ASP A 24 1.65 -6.40 18.56
N GLN A 25 2.43 -6.83 19.55
CA GLN A 25 2.37 -8.22 20.04
C GLN A 25 1.00 -8.56 20.65
N ARG A 26 0.38 -7.59 21.33
CA ARG A 26 -0.96 -7.73 21.91
C ARG A 26 -2.01 -8.00 20.83
N THR A 27 -1.95 -7.29 19.71
CA THR A 27 -2.87 -7.51 18.58
C THR A 27 -2.63 -8.87 17.94
N MET A 28 -1.38 -9.27 17.72
CA MET A 28 -1.06 -10.62 17.21
C MET A 28 -1.65 -11.71 18.11
N GLN A 29 -1.51 -11.58 19.44
CA GLN A 29 -2.09 -12.52 20.40
C GLN A 29 -3.62 -12.55 20.34
N ARG A 30 -4.29 -11.37 20.25
CA ARG A 30 -5.76 -11.29 20.11
C ARG A 30 -6.26 -11.95 18.83
N LEU A 31 -5.51 -11.81 17.74
CA LEU A 31 -5.82 -12.42 16.46
C LEU A 31 -5.42 -13.90 16.40
N GLY A 32 -4.60 -14.39 17.33
CA GLY A 32 -4.09 -15.76 17.35
C GLY A 32 -3.09 -16.04 16.22
N ILE A 33 -2.27 -15.05 15.84
CA ILE A 33 -1.30 -15.13 14.75
C ILE A 33 0.13 -14.86 15.23
N SER A 34 1.10 -15.26 14.43
CA SER A 34 2.53 -15.02 14.63
C SER A 34 3.11 -14.11 13.53
N ALA A 35 4.34 -13.64 13.74
CA ALA A 35 5.08 -12.94 12.69
C ALA A 35 5.26 -13.85 11.46
N GLY A 36 4.99 -13.32 10.27
CA GLY A 36 5.00 -14.07 9.02
C GLY A 36 3.63 -14.60 8.59
N ASP A 37 2.63 -14.62 9.48
CA ASP A 37 1.26 -14.99 9.09
C ASP A 37 0.62 -13.90 8.25
N VAL A 38 -0.30 -14.31 7.37
CA VAL A 38 -1.03 -13.40 6.50
C VAL A 38 -2.28 -12.90 7.23
N ILE A 39 -2.47 -11.58 7.20
CA ILE A 39 -3.66 -10.92 7.69
C ILE A 39 -4.50 -10.37 6.54
N GLU A 40 -5.81 -10.38 6.74
CA GLU A 40 -6.78 -9.70 5.91
C GLU A 40 -7.01 -8.30 6.49
N ILE A 41 -6.92 -7.29 5.62
CA ILE A 41 -7.11 -5.88 5.96
C ILE A 41 -8.37 -5.41 5.23
N VAL A 42 -9.38 -4.98 6.00
CA VAL A 42 -10.70 -4.61 5.47
C VAL A 42 -10.99 -3.14 5.76
N ASN A 43 -11.36 -2.40 4.70
CA ASN A 43 -11.96 -1.07 4.75
C ASN A 43 -12.97 -0.97 3.57
N LYS A 44 -12.89 0.05 2.71
CA LYS A 44 -13.68 0.17 1.48
C LYS A 44 -13.49 -1.03 0.55
N ARG A 45 -12.28 -1.60 0.56
CA ARG A 45 -11.92 -2.83 -0.13
C ARG A 45 -11.14 -3.74 0.83
N THR A 46 -11.08 -5.02 0.47
CA THR A 46 -10.29 -6.02 1.17
C THR A 46 -8.96 -6.23 0.46
N THR A 47 -7.87 -6.28 1.22
CA THR A 47 -6.54 -6.66 0.73
C THR A 47 -5.83 -7.52 1.78
N SER A 48 -4.59 -7.93 1.53
CA SER A 48 -3.79 -8.74 2.46
C SER A 48 -2.39 -8.19 2.67
N ALA A 49 -1.80 -8.50 3.82
CA ALA A 49 -0.41 -8.23 4.12
C ALA A 49 0.16 -9.31 5.05
N ILE A 50 1.49 -9.40 5.11
CA ILE A 50 2.20 -10.27 6.06
C ILE A 50 2.39 -9.50 7.37
N ALA A 51 1.92 -10.08 8.46
CA ALA A 51 2.06 -9.50 9.78
C ALA A 51 3.52 -9.54 10.25
N TRP A 52 4.03 -8.40 10.69
CA TRP A 52 5.36 -8.24 11.30
C TRP A 52 5.25 -7.50 12.63
N PRO A 53 6.19 -7.71 13.58
CA PRO A 53 6.18 -6.97 14.83
C PRO A 53 6.26 -5.46 14.63
N ALA A 54 5.46 -4.73 15.40
CA ALA A 54 5.52 -3.28 15.51
C ALA A 54 6.88 -2.80 16.02
N TYR A 55 7.20 -1.54 15.71
CA TYR A 55 8.33 -0.87 16.32
C TYR A 55 8.10 -0.68 17.82
N SER A 56 9.19 -0.56 18.58
CA SER A 56 9.18 -0.37 20.03
C SER A 56 8.23 0.74 20.48
N GLU A 57 8.21 1.86 19.77
CA GLU A 57 7.39 3.04 20.05
C GLU A 57 5.91 2.91 19.66
N ASP A 58 5.56 1.89 18.87
CA ASP A 58 4.17 1.64 18.42
C ASP A 58 3.50 0.52 19.22
N GLN A 59 4.21 -0.12 20.15
CA GLN A 59 3.65 -1.17 21.01
C GLN A 59 2.50 -0.64 21.87
N ASN A 60 1.39 -1.39 21.92
CA ASN A 60 0.19 -1.07 22.70
C ASN A 60 -0.52 0.22 22.28
N ARG A 61 -0.32 0.68 21.04
CA ARG A 61 -0.97 1.90 20.52
C ARG A 61 -2.14 1.63 19.58
N ASP A 62 -2.50 0.36 19.36
CA ASP A 62 -3.50 -0.07 18.39
C ASP A 62 -3.27 0.53 16.98
N ILE A 63 -1.99 0.59 16.57
CA ILE A 63 -1.56 1.10 15.26
C ILE A 63 -1.18 -0.06 14.34
N ILE A 64 -1.58 0.04 13.07
CA ILE A 64 -1.05 -0.75 11.97
C ILE A 64 -0.26 0.15 11.03
N ARG A 65 1.02 -0.16 10.81
CA ARG A 65 1.80 0.53 9.77
C ARG A 65 1.80 -0.28 8.48
N ILE A 66 1.29 0.34 7.42
CA ILE A 66 1.20 -0.23 6.06
C ILE A 66 1.61 0.83 5.04
N ASP A 67 2.18 0.37 3.93
CA ASP A 67 2.67 1.24 2.86
C ASP A 67 1.55 1.83 2.01
N GLY A 68 1.88 2.83 1.19
CA GLY A 68 0.93 3.48 0.28
C GLY A 68 0.20 2.53 -0.66
N PHE A 69 0.83 1.42 -1.07
CA PHE A 69 0.21 0.41 -1.93
C PHE A 69 -0.90 -0.35 -1.20
N THR A 70 -0.61 -0.86 0.00
CA THR A 70 -1.59 -1.58 0.83
C THR A 70 -2.74 -0.66 1.25
N ARG A 71 -2.43 0.62 1.55
CA ARG A 71 -3.45 1.64 1.83
C ARG A 71 -4.35 1.90 0.62
N LYS A 72 -3.77 2.09 -0.56
CA LYS A 72 -4.53 2.25 -1.81
C LYS A 72 -5.41 1.03 -2.07
N ASN A 73 -4.87 -0.18 -1.91
CA ASN A 73 -5.58 -1.44 -2.16
C ASN A 73 -6.81 -1.56 -1.25
N SER A 74 -6.65 -1.33 0.06
CA SER A 74 -7.77 -1.30 1.00
C SER A 74 -8.69 -0.07 0.88
N GLY A 75 -8.20 1.01 0.25
CA GLY A 75 -8.92 2.28 0.10
C GLY A 75 -8.93 3.14 1.38
N VAL A 76 -8.04 2.83 2.33
CA VAL A 76 -7.91 3.53 3.61
C VAL A 76 -6.86 4.64 3.55
N ALA A 77 -7.08 5.68 4.34
CA ALA A 77 -6.16 6.80 4.50
C ALA A 77 -5.35 6.73 5.81
N ILE A 78 -4.27 7.51 5.91
CA ILE A 78 -3.51 7.63 7.16
C ILE A 78 -4.40 8.25 8.24
N ASN A 79 -4.26 7.77 9.49
CA ASN A 79 -5.08 8.11 10.66
C ASN A 79 -6.54 7.63 10.63
N GLU A 80 -6.99 7.02 9.54
CA GLU A 80 -8.24 6.25 9.53
C GLU A 80 -8.03 4.87 10.16
N TYR A 81 -9.10 4.07 10.22
CA TYR A 81 -9.09 2.75 10.83
C TYR A 81 -9.33 1.65 9.81
N VAL A 82 -8.70 0.51 10.01
CA VAL A 82 -8.98 -0.74 9.30
C VAL A 82 -9.41 -1.82 10.27
N VAL A 83 -10.21 -2.77 9.81
CA VAL A 83 -10.47 -4.02 10.53
C VAL A 83 -9.46 -5.05 10.04
N VAL A 84 -8.79 -5.71 10.98
CA VAL A 84 -7.78 -6.73 10.72
C VAL A 84 -8.23 -8.07 11.30
N ARG A 85 -8.04 -9.15 10.55
CA ARG A 85 -8.31 -10.53 10.99
C ARG A 85 -7.35 -11.53 10.33
N PRO A 86 -7.21 -12.77 10.83
CA PRO A 86 -6.41 -13.81 10.18
C PRO A 86 -6.94 -14.11 8.77
N ALA A 87 -6.06 -14.16 7.77
CA ALA A 87 -6.47 -14.40 6.39
C ALA A 87 -6.73 -15.88 6.10
N LYS A 88 -7.76 -16.17 5.32
CA LYS A 88 -7.94 -17.48 4.68
C LYS A 88 -7.23 -17.50 3.33
N VAL A 89 -5.93 -17.80 3.36
CA VAL A 89 -5.07 -17.82 2.17
C VAL A 89 -5.30 -19.11 1.38
N LYS A 90 -5.48 -18.99 0.06
CA LYS A 90 -5.58 -20.12 -0.86
C LYS A 90 -4.40 -20.12 -1.83
N THR A 91 -3.93 -21.29 -2.23
CA THR A 91 -2.94 -21.38 -3.31
C THR A 91 -3.54 -20.94 -4.64
N ALA A 92 -2.86 -20.05 -5.35
CA ALA A 92 -3.33 -19.54 -6.63
C ALA A 92 -3.18 -20.59 -7.73
N ILE A 93 -4.29 -20.93 -8.39
CA ILE A 93 -4.32 -21.79 -9.57
C ILE A 93 -4.05 -20.95 -10.82
N ALA A 94 -4.71 -19.79 -10.91
CA ALA A 94 -4.53 -18.83 -11.99
C ALA A 94 -4.51 -17.40 -11.46
N LEU A 95 -3.68 -16.56 -12.07
CA LEU A 95 -3.54 -15.15 -11.78
C LEU A 95 -3.46 -14.39 -13.11
N THR A 96 -4.30 -13.37 -13.28
CA THR A 96 -4.25 -12.46 -14.42
C THR A 96 -3.87 -11.07 -13.94
N LEU A 97 -2.82 -10.52 -14.54
CA LEU A 97 -2.35 -9.16 -14.28
C LEU A 97 -2.56 -8.28 -15.50
N ALA A 98 -2.86 -7.01 -15.28
CA ALA A 98 -2.82 -5.99 -16.32
C ALA A 98 -1.85 -4.88 -15.90
N PRO A 99 -1.02 -4.35 -16.82
CA PRO A 99 -0.27 -3.12 -16.55
C PRO A 99 -1.24 -1.97 -16.27
N VAL A 100 -0.78 -0.91 -15.61
CA VAL A 100 -1.67 0.21 -15.26
C VAL A 100 -1.59 1.37 -16.25
N ASP A 101 -0.37 1.80 -16.61
CA ASP A 101 -0.18 3.04 -17.38
C ASP A 101 0.57 2.82 -18.71
N MET A 102 0.79 1.57 -19.11
CA MET A 102 1.58 1.25 -20.30
C MET A 102 1.08 0.01 -21.01
N ARG A 103 1.39 -0.08 -22.30
CA ARG A 103 1.29 -1.33 -23.05
C ARG A 103 2.59 -2.11 -22.89
N LEU A 104 2.47 -3.43 -22.80
CA LEU A 104 3.61 -4.33 -22.66
C LEU A 104 3.62 -5.32 -23.83
N ASN A 105 4.82 -5.65 -24.30
CA ASN A 105 5.01 -6.84 -25.11
C ASN A 105 5.29 -8.00 -24.14
N VAL A 106 4.38 -8.97 -24.09
CA VAL A 106 4.43 -10.08 -23.14
C VAL A 106 4.79 -11.35 -23.90
N ASP A 107 5.95 -11.90 -23.56
CA ASP A 107 6.37 -13.24 -23.94
C ASP A 107 6.42 -14.18 -22.71
N ASP A 108 6.78 -15.44 -22.95
CA ASP A 108 6.86 -16.45 -21.89
C ASP A 108 7.98 -16.14 -20.88
N ASP A 109 9.11 -15.60 -21.33
CA ASP A 109 10.25 -15.25 -20.46
C ASP A 109 9.87 -14.11 -19.51
N PHE A 110 9.21 -13.06 -20.02
CA PHE A 110 8.66 -11.98 -19.23
C PHE A 110 7.64 -12.47 -18.21
N THR A 111 6.74 -13.37 -18.64
CA THR A 111 5.73 -13.96 -17.77
C THR A 111 6.37 -14.75 -16.63
N ASN A 112 7.38 -15.57 -16.93
CA ASN A 112 8.12 -16.33 -15.94
C ASN A 112 8.90 -15.42 -14.98
N PHE A 113 9.53 -14.36 -15.48
CA PHE A 113 10.21 -13.34 -14.68
C PHE A 113 9.25 -12.70 -13.66
N VAL A 114 8.07 -12.26 -14.11
CA VAL A 114 7.06 -11.64 -13.25
C VAL A 114 6.55 -12.65 -12.21
N ARG A 115 6.28 -13.90 -12.61
CA ARG A 115 5.86 -14.95 -11.67
C ARG A 115 6.89 -15.15 -10.56
N ASN A 116 8.16 -15.30 -10.92
CA ASN A 116 9.26 -15.47 -9.97
C ASN A 116 9.36 -14.29 -9.00
N ARG A 117 9.09 -13.06 -9.47
CA ARG A 117 9.11 -11.86 -8.62
C ARG A 117 7.93 -11.76 -7.67
N LEU A 118 6.82 -12.42 -8.00
CA LEU A 118 5.61 -12.47 -7.19
C LEU A 118 5.50 -13.72 -6.31
N MET A 119 6.46 -14.65 -6.39
CA MET A 119 6.50 -15.85 -5.56
C MET A 119 6.30 -15.53 -4.07
N GLU A 120 5.48 -16.35 -3.42
CA GLU A 120 5.11 -16.24 -2.00
C GLU A 120 4.33 -14.98 -1.61
N ARG A 121 4.10 -14.03 -2.54
CA ARG A 121 3.26 -12.87 -2.28
C ARG A 121 1.80 -13.26 -2.21
N THR A 122 1.07 -12.54 -1.38
CA THR A 122 -0.38 -12.60 -1.30
C THR A 122 -1.01 -11.45 -2.07
N LEU A 123 -2.07 -11.74 -2.80
CA LEU A 123 -2.74 -10.80 -3.69
C LEU A 123 -4.26 -11.03 -3.64
N VAL A 124 -5.02 -9.96 -3.85
CA VAL A 124 -6.48 -9.98 -3.99
C VAL A 124 -6.86 -9.36 -5.33
N GLU A 125 -7.97 -9.79 -5.94
CA GLU A 125 -8.51 -9.13 -7.14
C GLU A 125 -8.76 -7.64 -6.88
N GLY A 126 -8.32 -6.80 -7.81
CA GLY A 126 -8.35 -5.34 -7.69
C GLY A 126 -7.12 -4.73 -7.01
N ASP A 127 -6.25 -5.52 -6.38
CA ASP A 127 -5.00 -5.00 -5.81
C ASP A 127 -4.08 -4.44 -6.89
N THR A 128 -3.35 -3.38 -6.55
CA THR A 128 -2.16 -2.96 -7.29
C THR A 128 -0.92 -3.57 -6.63
N THR A 129 -0.04 -4.17 -7.43
CA THR A 129 1.27 -4.70 -7.01
C THR A 129 2.39 -4.16 -7.88
N LEU A 130 3.58 -4.02 -7.31
CA LEU A 130 4.77 -3.57 -8.01
C LEU A 130 5.71 -4.73 -8.34
N VAL A 131 6.21 -4.73 -9.57
CA VAL A 131 7.25 -5.63 -10.03
C VAL A 131 8.45 -4.81 -10.45
N MET A 132 9.57 -4.96 -9.74
CA MET A 132 10.81 -4.28 -10.09
C MET A 132 11.46 -4.96 -11.29
N MET A 133 11.73 -4.18 -12.34
CA MET A 133 12.39 -4.62 -13.58
C MET A 133 13.39 -3.55 -14.01
N LEU A 134 14.66 -3.93 -14.22
CA LEU A 134 15.71 -3.02 -14.71
C LEU A 134 15.80 -1.71 -13.90
N GLY A 135 15.63 -1.78 -12.57
CA GLY A 135 15.66 -0.60 -11.69
C GLY A 135 14.37 0.23 -11.67
N HIS A 136 13.35 -0.13 -12.45
CA HIS A 136 12.05 0.54 -12.47
C HIS A 136 10.96 -0.32 -11.83
N ALA A 137 10.09 0.29 -11.03
CA ALA A 137 8.91 -0.39 -10.52
C ALA A 137 7.78 -0.28 -11.55
N ILE A 138 7.40 -1.42 -12.15
CA ILE A 138 6.25 -1.49 -13.05
C ILE A 138 5.03 -1.92 -12.24
N PRO A 139 3.95 -1.14 -12.24
CA PRO A 139 2.74 -1.48 -11.52
C PRO A 139 1.78 -2.32 -12.35
N PHE A 140 1.20 -3.31 -11.67
CA PHE A 140 0.19 -4.20 -12.21
C PHE A 140 -1.05 -4.18 -11.33
N THR A 141 -2.22 -4.20 -11.97
CA THR A 141 -3.48 -4.51 -11.29
C THR A 141 -3.75 -6.00 -11.38
N VAL A 142 -4.21 -6.59 -10.28
CA VAL A 142 -4.70 -7.96 -10.22
C VAL A 142 -6.09 -8.01 -10.84
N SER A 143 -6.17 -8.28 -12.14
CA SER A 143 -7.43 -8.28 -12.87
C SER A 143 -8.33 -9.46 -12.52
N LYS A 144 -7.74 -10.64 -12.27
CA LYS A 144 -8.49 -11.85 -11.96
C LYS A 144 -7.65 -12.87 -11.21
N THR A 145 -8.28 -13.63 -10.31
CA THR A 145 -7.67 -14.75 -9.60
C THR A 145 -8.57 -15.98 -9.62
N ARG A 146 -7.94 -17.16 -9.51
CA ARG A 146 -8.64 -18.42 -9.25
C ARG A 146 -7.86 -19.20 -8.21
N PRO A 147 -8.48 -19.58 -7.07
CA PRO A 147 -9.82 -19.21 -6.61
C PRO A 147 -9.94 -17.72 -6.25
N HIS A 148 -11.18 -17.21 -6.13
CA HIS A 148 -11.42 -15.87 -5.60
C HIS A 148 -11.04 -15.75 -4.10
N GLY A 149 -10.72 -14.52 -3.69
CA GLY A 149 -10.27 -14.15 -2.35
C GLY A 149 -8.77 -13.91 -2.28
N ILE A 150 -8.20 -14.01 -1.08
CA ILE A 150 -6.76 -13.87 -0.84
C ILE A 150 -6.05 -15.10 -1.38
N ILE A 151 -5.24 -14.91 -2.42
CA ILE A 151 -4.43 -15.97 -3.01
C ILE A 151 -2.96 -15.77 -2.72
N LYS A 152 -2.21 -16.87 -2.65
CA LYS A 152 -0.75 -16.88 -2.59
C LYS A 152 -0.19 -17.44 -3.90
N VAL A 153 0.75 -16.71 -4.49
CA VAL A 153 1.42 -17.13 -5.73
C VAL A 153 2.47 -18.18 -5.42
N THR A 154 2.42 -19.31 -6.12
CA THR A 154 3.36 -20.42 -6.03
C THR A 154 3.91 -20.79 -7.41
N THR A 155 4.81 -21.76 -7.46
CA THR A 155 5.37 -22.27 -8.71
C THR A 155 4.32 -22.90 -9.62
N GLU A 156 3.23 -23.44 -9.06
CA GLU A 156 2.13 -24.02 -9.85
C GLU A 156 1.14 -22.97 -10.40
N THR A 157 1.25 -21.71 -9.98
CA THR A 157 0.33 -20.66 -10.40
C THR A 157 0.48 -20.35 -11.89
N ARG A 158 -0.59 -20.54 -12.66
CA ARG A 158 -0.65 -20.11 -14.05
C ARG A 158 -0.82 -18.60 -14.13
N LEU A 159 0.27 -17.90 -14.43
CA LEU A 159 0.25 -16.45 -14.61
C LEU A 159 -0.07 -16.09 -16.07
N THR A 160 -0.98 -15.15 -16.25
CA THR A 160 -1.27 -14.48 -17.53
C THR A 160 -1.11 -12.98 -17.34
N ILE A 161 -0.43 -12.32 -18.26
CA ILE A 161 -0.27 -10.86 -18.24
C ILE A 161 -0.93 -10.30 -19.50
N LEU A 162 -1.82 -9.33 -19.34
CA LEU A 162 -2.47 -8.64 -20.44
C LEU A 162 -1.51 -7.63 -21.07
N ASN A 163 -1.63 -7.44 -22.38
CA ASN A 163 -0.78 -6.48 -23.13
C ASN A 163 -1.27 -5.04 -22.98
N GLU A 164 -2.55 -4.87 -22.67
CA GLU A 164 -3.20 -3.56 -22.54
C GLU A 164 -3.41 -3.17 -21.08
N PRO A 165 -3.38 -1.86 -20.77
CA PRO A 165 -3.59 -1.39 -19.42
C PRO A 165 -5.01 -1.65 -18.93
N ALA A 166 -5.16 -1.84 -17.62
CA ALA A 166 -6.49 -1.98 -17.00
C ALA A 166 -7.34 -0.72 -17.25
N PRO A 167 -8.62 -0.84 -17.65
CA PRO A 167 -9.49 0.32 -17.93
C PRO A 167 -9.64 1.27 -16.74
N GLU A 168 -9.53 0.74 -15.52
CA GLU A 168 -9.66 1.48 -14.25
C GLU A 168 -8.32 2.02 -13.73
N GLY A 169 -7.27 2.00 -14.55
CA GLY A 169 -5.89 2.38 -14.19
C GLY A 169 -5.65 3.87 -13.90
N LYS A 170 -6.66 4.68 -13.54
CA LYS A 170 -6.39 6.03 -13.06
C LYS A 170 -5.87 5.98 -11.62
N GLY A 171 -4.55 6.17 -11.49
CA GLY A 171 -3.96 6.65 -10.25
C GLY A 171 -3.10 5.61 -9.54
N LEU A 172 -2.00 5.17 -10.13
CA LEU A 172 -0.83 5.03 -9.26
C LEU A 172 -0.41 6.41 -8.81
N PRO A 173 -0.20 6.62 -7.50
CA PRO A 173 0.66 7.71 -7.09
C PRO A 173 2.02 7.43 -7.73
N ARG A 174 2.43 8.28 -8.68
CA ARG A 174 3.79 8.21 -9.26
C ARG A 174 4.87 8.41 -8.19
N THR A 175 4.48 8.91 -7.02
CA THR A 175 5.32 9.15 -5.85
C THR A 175 4.40 9.18 -4.62
N THR A 176 4.64 8.30 -3.66
CA THR A 176 4.07 8.37 -2.30
C THR A 176 5.05 9.15 -1.40
N TYR A 177 4.60 9.64 -0.25
CA TYR A 177 5.51 10.31 0.69
C TYR A 177 6.66 9.39 1.14
N GLU A 178 6.41 8.09 1.22
CA GLU A 178 7.41 7.09 1.58
C GLU A 178 8.52 6.90 0.53
N ASP A 179 8.29 7.33 -0.71
CA ASP A 179 9.28 7.31 -1.80
C ASP A 179 10.29 8.46 -1.68
N ILE A 180 10.07 9.42 -0.77
CA ILE A 180 10.91 10.60 -0.59
C ILE A 180 11.84 10.40 0.61
N GLY A 181 13.11 10.09 0.34
CA GLY A 181 14.14 9.98 1.37
C GLY A 181 14.63 11.35 1.86
N GLY A 182 14.91 11.44 3.17
CA GLY A 182 15.63 12.58 3.76
C GLY A 182 14.83 13.86 3.99
N LEU A 183 13.51 13.86 3.72
CA LEU A 183 12.63 15.03 3.87
C LEU A 183 11.48 14.79 4.86
N HIS A 184 11.70 13.98 5.90
CA HIS A 184 10.62 13.52 6.79
C HIS A 184 9.91 14.70 7.49
N ASP A 185 10.66 15.68 7.99
CA ASP A 185 10.11 16.84 8.71
C ASP A 185 9.37 17.79 7.75
N GLU A 186 9.89 17.96 6.54
CA GLU A 186 9.27 18.75 5.46
C GLU A 186 7.95 18.10 5.01
N ILE A 187 7.97 16.79 4.80
CA ILE A 187 6.78 16.00 4.46
C ILE A 187 5.72 16.17 5.54
N GLN A 188 6.06 15.99 6.81
CA GLN A 188 5.10 16.12 7.90
C GLN A 188 4.46 17.53 7.92
N ARG A 189 5.27 18.58 7.80
CA ARG A 189 4.77 19.98 7.75
C ARG A 189 3.81 20.20 6.59
N VAL A 190 4.15 19.71 5.40
CA VAL A 190 3.27 19.87 4.23
C VAL A 190 1.98 19.08 4.38
N ARG A 191 2.02 17.89 4.98
CA ARG A 191 0.81 17.10 5.28
C ARG A 191 -0.10 17.81 6.28
N GLU A 192 0.45 18.41 7.33
CA GLU A 192 -0.32 19.19 8.30
C GLU A 192 -0.94 20.45 7.66
N MET A 193 -0.24 21.10 6.72
CA MET A 193 -0.73 22.30 6.05
C MET A 193 -1.72 22.01 4.91
N VAL A 194 -1.65 20.84 4.27
CA VAL A 194 -2.44 20.51 3.07
C VAL A 194 -3.48 19.41 3.33
N GLU A 195 -3.09 18.25 3.88
CA GLU A 195 -4.00 17.12 4.07
C GLU A 195 -4.99 17.36 5.21
N LEU A 196 -4.50 17.88 6.35
CA LEU A 196 -5.31 18.04 7.55
C LEU A 196 -6.52 18.97 7.32
N PRO A 197 -6.39 20.16 6.68
CA PRO A 197 -7.54 20.99 6.34
C PRO A 197 -8.56 20.35 5.41
N LEU A 198 -8.07 19.60 4.41
CA LEU A 198 -8.92 19.01 3.39
C LEU A 198 -9.70 17.81 3.91
N ARG A 199 -9.10 17.05 4.84
CA ARG A 199 -9.72 15.84 5.40
C ARG A 199 -10.51 16.06 6.66
N HIS A 200 -10.12 17.06 7.46
CA HIS A 200 -10.77 17.37 8.73
C HIS A 200 -11.17 18.86 8.83
N PRO A 201 -11.99 19.38 7.90
CA PRO A 201 -12.43 20.77 7.92
C PRO A 201 -13.17 21.15 9.22
N GLU A 202 -13.82 20.17 9.86
CA GLU A 202 -14.52 20.34 11.14
C GLU A 202 -13.59 20.80 12.28
N LEU A 203 -12.32 20.38 12.26
CA LEU A 203 -11.35 20.80 13.28
C LEU A 203 -11.03 22.29 13.15
N PHE A 204 -10.87 22.78 11.92
CA PHE A 204 -10.58 24.19 11.63
C PHE A 204 -11.78 25.09 11.98
N GLN A 205 -13.00 24.63 11.69
CA GLN A 205 -14.23 25.33 12.06
C GLN A 205 -14.42 25.44 13.57
N ARG A 206 -14.19 24.34 14.32
CA ARG A 206 -14.31 24.33 15.79
C ARG A 206 -13.29 25.23 16.48
N LEU A 207 -12.09 25.30 15.92
CA LEU A 207 -11.00 26.12 16.43
C LEU A 207 -11.08 27.57 15.96
N GLY A 208 -11.97 27.90 15.02
CA GLY A 208 -12.12 29.24 14.46
C GLY A 208 -10.90 29.72 13.67
N ILE A 209 -10.12 28.79 13.13
CA ILE A 209 -8.88 29.09 12.38
C ILE A 209 -9.10 28.83 10.88
N GLU A 210 -8.62 29.75 10.05
CA GLU A 210 -8.64 29.57 8.60
C GLU A 210 -7.50 28.64 8.16
N PRO A 211 -7.75 27.70 7.23
CA PRO A 211 -6.71 26.85 6.70
C PRO A 211 -5.74 27.61 5.79
N PRO A 212 -4.49 27.14 5.63
CA PRO A 212 -3.52 27.75 4.73
C PRO A 212 -4.03 27.76 3.28
N LYS A 213 -3.85 28.87 2.57
CA LYS A 213 -4.33 29.03 1.18
C LYS A 213 -3.34 28.50 0.13
N GLY A 214 -2.09 28.24 0.52
CA GLY A 214 -1.06 27.74 -0.37
C GLY A 214 0.23 27.45 0.38
N VAL A 215 1.06 26.59 -0.22
CA VAL A 215 2.38 26.20 0.31
C VAL A 215 3.44 26.54 -0.73
N LEU A 216 4.49 27.27 -0.31
CA LEU A 216 5.64 27.60 -1.13
C LEU A 216 6.83 26.69 -0.76
N LEU A 217 7.28 25.88 -1.71
CA LEU A 217 8.48 25.05 -1.55
C LEU A 217 9.70 25.80 -2.11
N HIS A 218 10.67 26.14 -1.25
CA HIS A 218 11.90 26.84 -1.65
C HIS A 218 13.17 26.05 -1.25
N GLY A 219 14.28 26.28 -1.95
CA GLY A 219 15.58 25.64 -1.68
C GLY A 219 16.42 25.38 -2.93
N PRO A 220 17.68 24.92 -2.79
CA PRO A 220 18.59 24.65 -3.91
C PRO A 220 18.03 23.64 -4.93
N PRO A 221 18.48 23.66 -6.20
CA PRO A 221 18.08 22.65 -7.18
C PRO A 221 18.49 21.25 -6.71
N GLY A 222 17.66 20.23 -7.00
CA GLY A 222 17.93 18.84 -6.62
C GLY A 222 17.42 18.39 -5.24
N CYS A 223 16.95 19.29 -4.37
CA CYS A 223 16.45 18.94 -3.03
C CYS A 223 15.03 18.34 -2.97
N GLY A 224 14.55 17.66 -4.01
CA GLY A 224 13.28 16.93 -3.95
C GLY A 224 11.98 17.75 -3.95
N LYS A 225 12.02 19.09 -4.10
CA LYS A 225 10.81 19.96 -4.11
C LYS A 225 9.70 19.49 -5.06
N THR A 226 10.05 19.15 -6.30
CA THR A 226 9.10 18.68 -7.31
C THR A 226 8.53 17.30 -6.97
N LEU A 227 9.35 16.42 -6.37
CA LEU A 227 8.89 15.10 -5.91
C LEU A 227 7.90 15.25 -4.76
N LEU A 228 8.18 16.16 -3.82
CA LEU A 228 7.30 16.46 -2.70
C LEU A 228 5.97 17.05 -3.16
N ALA A 229 5.99 18.03 -4.06
CA ALA A 229 4.76 18.55 -4.66
C ALA A 229 3.93 17.47 -5.38
N ARG A 230 4.60 16.53 -6.08
CA ARG A 230 3.94 15.40 -6.74
C ARG A 230 3.35 14.38 -5.76
N ALA A 231 4.01 14.15 -4.63
CA ALA A 231 3.49 13.25 -3.59
C ALA A 231 2.24 13.83 -2.90
N VAL A 232 2.20 15.15 -2.71
CA VAL A 232 1.08 15.87 -2.07
C VAL A 232 -0.15 15.98 -2.96
N ALA A 233 0.04 16.07 -4.28
CA ALA A 233 -1.06 16.22 -5.24
C ALA A 233 -1.92 14.95 -5.43
N ASN A 234 -1.56 13.83 -4.80
CA ASN A 234 -2.25 12.54 -4.90
C ASN A 234 -3.02 12.20 -3.62
#